data_AF-A0A3C0WBY5-F1
#
_entry.id   AF-A0A3C0WBY5-F1
#
_cell.length_a   1.000
_cell.length_b   1.000
_cell.length_c   1.000
_cell.angle_alpha   90.00
_cell.angle_beta   90.00
_cell.angle_gamma   90.00
#
_symmetry.space_group_name_H-M   'P 1'
#
loop_
_entity.id
_entity.type
_entity.pdbx_description
1 polymer ?
#
loop_
_entity_poly.entity_id
_entity_poly.type
_entity_poly.pdbx_seq_one_letter_code
_entity_poly.pdbx_strand_id
1 'polypeptide(L)'
;MKRILAIVLACVLLTACGGTAPKYQLEGKTWKIVTVQSTEDGRVLAIGDGMQEIYPEAKVITLTGTAQNGKLTFTQEEESWEGSYTLQKSDEAAAIYSITVGDETGPAAVSATTRQDGSAEQTLVLQLGGYSLYFTAAAS
;
A
#
# COMPACT_ATOMS: atom_id res chain seq x y z
N MET A 1 -35.62 -10.61 -28.30
CA MET A 1 -35.31 -10.11 -26.94
C MET A 1 -33.91 -10.48 -26.40
N LYS A 2 -32.98 -11.02 -27.23
CA LYS A 2 -31.59 -11.34 -26.79
C LYS A 2 -30.53 -10.29 -27.18
N ARG A 3 -30.84 -9.37 -28.09
CA ARG A 3 -29.90 -8.34 -28.58
C ARG A 3 -29.95 -7.01 -27.81
N ILE A 4 -31.04 -6.76 -27.07
CA ILE A 4 -31.20 -5.54 -26.25
C ILE A 4 -30.47 -5.69 -24.90
N LEU A 5 -30.37 -6.92 -24.36
CA LEU A 5 -29.65 -7.20 -23.12
C LEU A 5 -28.13 -6.96 -23.25
N ALA A 6 -27.56 -7.16 -24.44
CA ALA A 6 -26.13 -6.96 -24.69
C ALA A 6 -25.72 -5.47 -24.72
N ILE A 7 -26.64 -4.57 -25.10
CA ILE A 7 -26.35 -3.14 -25.19
C ILE A 7 -26.44 -2.47 -23.81
N VAL A 8 -27.39 -2.92 -22.97
CA VAL A 8 -27.50 -2.41 -21.59
C VAL A 8 -26.31 -2.85 -20.73
N LEU A 9 -25.75 -4.05 -20.96
CA LEU A 9 -24.55 -4.52 -20.26
C LEU A 9 -23.26 -3.80 -20.70
N ALA A 10 -23.21 -3.29 -21.94
CA ALA A 10 -22.07 -2.51 -22.44
C ALA A 10 -22.07 -1.05 -21.93
N CYS A 11 -23.22 -0.47 -21.59
CA CYS A 11 -23.30 0.91 -21.11
C CYS A 11 -22.92 1.07 -19.62
N VAL A 12 -22.94 0.00 -18.82
CA VAL A 12 -22.60 0.06 -17.38
C VAL A 12 -21.07 0.04 -17.13
N LEU A 13 -20.26 -0.26 -18.15
CA LEU A 13 -18.80 -0.30 -18.02
C LEU A 13 -18.09 1.04 -18.29
N LEU A 14 -18.84 2.11 -18.64
CA LEU A 14 -18.25 3.41 -18.99
C LEU A 14 -18.31 4.47 -17.89
N THR A 15 -18.71 4.11 -16.66
CA THR A 15 -18.50 4.98 -15.48
C THR A 15 -17.15 4.70 -14.83
N ALA A 16 -16.08 4.50 -15.62
CA ALA A 16 -14.76 4.89 -15.18
C ALA A 16 -14.70 6.41 -15.35
N CYS A 17 -15.25 7.12 -14.35
CA CYS A 17 -15.20 8.58 -14.27
C CYS A 17 -13.76 9.03 -14.57
N GLY A 18 -13.60 9.89 -15.59
CA GLY A 18 -12.35 10.56 -15.94
C GLY A 18 -11.91 11.57 -14.88
N GLY A 19 -11.91 11.19 -13.61
CA GLY A 19 -11.32 11.95 -12.53
C GLY A 19 -9.80 11.85 -12.63
N THR A 20 -9.12 12.97 -12.42
CA THR A 20 -7.67 12.99 -12.25
C THR A 20 -7.29 12.05 -11.12
N ALA A 21 -6.34 11.14 -11.36
CA ALA A 21 -5.82 10.27 -10.32
C ALA A 21 -5.29 11.12 -9.16
N PRO A 22 -5.51 10.73 -7.90
CA PRO A 22 -4.98 11.45 -6.76
C PRO A 22 -3.46 11.53 -6.84
N LYS A 23 -2.90 12.68 -6.44
CA LYS A 23 -1.45 12.94 -6.40
C LYS A 23 -0.67 11.82 -5.71
N TYR A 24 -1.25 11.30 -4.63
CA TYR A 24 -0.77 10.13 -3.90
C TYR A 24 -1.67 8.95 -4.19
N GLN A 25 -1.08 7.85 -4.62
CA GLN A 25 -1.83 6.67 -5.02
C GLN A 25 -1.12 5.40 -4.56
N LEU A 26 -1.93 4.46 -4.07
CA LEU A 26 -1.46 3.13 -3.69
C LEU A 26 -1.07 2.30 -4.92
N GLU A 27 -1.80 2.48 -6.03
CA GLU A 27 -1.61 1.75 -7.28
C GLU A 27 -0.44 2.26 -8.13
N GLY A 28 0.03 1.39 -9.04
CA GLY A 28 1.08 1.73 -10.01
C GLY A 28 2.49 1.76 -9.42
N LYS A 29 2.68 1.07 -8.28
CA LYS A 29 3.95 1.01 -7.55
C LYS A 29 4.17 -0.40 -7.01
N THR A 30 5.43 -0.78 -6.91
CA THR A 30 5.87 -1.88 -6.06
C THR A 30 6.36 -1.29 -4.76
N TRP A 31 5.67 -1.58 -3.67
CA TRP A 31 6.05 -1.17 -2.32
C TRP A 31 7.06 -2.16 -1.75
N LYS A 32 8.15 -1.68 -1.17
CA LYS A 32 9.17 -2.50 -0.48
C LYS A 32 9.18 -2.17 1.00
N ILE A 33 9.14 -3.19 1.84
CA ILE A 33 9.18 -3.00 3.30
C ILE A 33 10.49 -2.32 3.70
N VAL A 34 10.39 -1.42 4.67
CA VAL A 34 11.53 -0.81 5.33
C VAL A 34 11.56 -1.20 6.80
N THR A 35 10.43 -1.08 7.51
CA THR A 35 10.30 -1.53 8.90
C THR A 35 8.94 -2.16 9.18
N VAL A 36 8.94 -3.16 10.07
CA VAL A 36 7.78 -3.68 10.77
C VAL A 36 7.97 -3.37 12.25
N GLN A 37 7.07 -2.56 12.81
CA GLN A 37 7.14 -2.09 14.19
C GLN A 37 5.93 -2.60 14.98
N SER A 38 6.17 -3.08 16.19
CA SER A 38 5.09 -3.41 17.14
C SER A 38 4.35 -2.14 17.54
N THR A 39 3.02 -2.16 17.48
CA THR A 39 2.19 -1.06 18.03
C THR A 39 2.05 -1.13 19.54
N GLU A 40 2.38 -2.27 20.16
CA GLU A 40 2.28 -2.49 21.61
C GLU A 40 3.42 -1.77 22.36
N ASP A 41 4.66 -1.95 21.89
CA ASP A 41 5.87 -1.49 22.60
C ASP A 41 6.80 -0.63 21.74
N GLY A 42 6.45 -0.39 20.47
CA GLY A 42 7.22 0.44 19.56
C GLY A 42 8.53 -0.18 19.07
N ARG A 43 8.83 -1.45 19.39
CA ARG A 43 10.06 -2.10 18.91
C ARG A 43 9.98 -2.39 17.42
N VAL A 44 11.09 -2.18 16.71
CA VAL A 44 11.25 -2.63 15.32
C VAL A 44 11.59 -4.11 15.35
N LEU A 45 10.68 -4.94 14.84
CA LEU A 45 10.77 -6.40 14.89
C LEU A 45 11.41 -6.97 13.62
N ALA A 46 11.14 -6.33 12.48
CA ALA A 46 11.72 -6.69 11.20
C ALA A 46 12.05 -5.45 10.36
N ILE A 47 13.02 -5.63 9.47
CA ILE A 47 13.52 -4.59 8.58
C ILE A 47 13.67 -5.12 7.15
N GLY A 48 13.52 -4.24 6.18
CA GLY A 48 14.01 -4.47 4.82
C GLY A 48 15.53 -4.33 4.73
N ASP A 49 16.07 -4.58 3.54
CA ASP A 49 17.49 -4.38 3.26
C ASP A 49 17.91 -2.91 3.45
N GLY A 50 19.09 -2.70 4.06
CA GLY A 50 19.72 -1.40 4.21
C GLY A 50 19.53 -0.72 5.56
N MET A 51 18.82 -1.35 6.50
CA MET A 51 18.53 -0.80 7.84
C MET A 51 19.27 -1.53 8.99
N GLN A 52 20.15 -2.50 8.67
CA GLN A 52 20.80 -3.38 9.64
C GLN A 52 21.69 -2.61 10.63
N GLU A 53 22.36 -1.55 10.19
CA GLU A 53 23.21 -0.73 11.07
C GLU A 53 22.39 0.04 12.12
N ILE A 54 21.16 0.40 11.78
CA ILE A 54 20.27 1.18 12.65
C ILE A 54 19.50 0.25 13.61
N TYR A 55 19.10 -0.92 13.12
CA TYR A 55 18.33 -1.92 13.89
C TYR A 55 19.03 -3.28 13.87
N PRO A 56 20.17 -3.44 14.57
CA PRO A 56 20.98 -4.66 14.50
C PRO A 56 20.30 -5.91 15.07
N GLU A 57 19.27 -5.73 15.91
CA GLU A 57 18.52 -6.82 16.52
C GLU A 57 17.26 -7.21 15.73
N ALA A 58 16.89 -6.45 14.69
CA ALA A 58 15.68 -6.70 13.91
C ALA A 58 15.91 -7.79 12.84
N LYS A 59 14.88 -8.62 12.59
CA LYS A 59 14.93 -9.63 11.54
C LYS A 59 14.94 -8.98 10.15
N VAL A 60 15.89 -9.34 9.29
CA VAL A 60 15.86 -8.92 7.89
C VAL A 60 14.82 -9.75 7.12
N ILE A 61 13.92 -9.10 6.40
CA ILE A 61 12.88 -9.73 5.58
C ILE A 61 12.79 -9.06 4.20
N THR A 62 12.27 -9.81 3.22
CA THR A 62 11.87 -9.26 1.91
C THR A 62 10.36 -9.36 1.77
N LEU A 63 9.67 -8.25 2.02
CA LEU A 63 8.22 -8.14 1.82
C LEU A 63 7.92 -7.04 0.80
N THR A 64 7.14 -7.39 -0.21
CA THR A 64 6.69 -6.46 -1.25
C THR A 64 5.18 -6.35 -1.28
N GLY A 65 4.67 -5.19 -1.71
CA GLY A 65 3.24 -4.93 -1.86
C GLY A 65 2.92 -4.39 -3.25
N THR A 66 1.85 -4.87 -3.87
CA THR A 66 1.32 -4.31 -5.13
C THR A 66 -0.19 -4.12 -5.02
N ALA A 67 -0.68 -2.99 -5.53
CA ALA A 67 -2.09 -2.66 -5.50
C ALA A 67 -2.62 -2.45 -6.92
N GLN A 68 -3.75 -3.06 -7.22
CA GLN A 68 -4.43 -2.91 -8.49
C GLN A 68 -5.93 -3.19 -8.35
N ASN A 69 -6.77 -2.30 -8.86
CA ASN A 69 -8.21 -2.49 -8.96
C ASN A 69 -8.89 -2.90 -7.63
N GLY A 70 -8.51 -2.26 -6.52
CA GLY A 70 -9.07 -2.53 -5.18
C GLY A 70 -8.46 -3.74 -4.47
N LYS A 71 -7.56 -4.49 -5.12
CA LYS A 71 -6.85 -5.63 -4.54
C LYS A 71 -5.41 -5.28 -4.19
N LEU A 72 -5.01 -5.58 -2.96
CA LEU A 72 -3.65 -5.44 -2.46
C LEU A 72 -3.04 -6.83 -2.29
N THR A 73 -1.89 -7.08 -2.88
CA THR A 73 -1.15 -8.33 -2.72
C THR A 73 0.16 -8.04 -2.02
N PHE A 74 0.40 -8.72 -0.91
CA PHE A 74 1.69 -8.78 -0.24
C PHE A 74 2.40 -10.08 -0.62
N THR A 75 3.70 -10.02 -0.87
CA THR A 75 4.52 -11.18 -1.24
C THR A 75 5.81 -11.19 -0.43
N GLN A 76 6.09 -12.33 0.20
CA GLN A 76 7.33 -12.62 0.89
C GLN A 76 7.82 -14.00 0.45
N GLU A 77 9.00 -14.06 -0.17
CA GLU A 77 9.55 -15.30 -0.72
C GLU A 77 8.53 -16.01 -1.65
N GLU A 78 8.10 -17.23 -1.32
CA GLU A 78 7.11 -18.00 -2.08
C GLU A 78 5.67 -17.82 -1.58
N GLU A 79 5.49 -17.05 -0.50
CA GLU A 79 4.19 -16.81 0.12
C GLU A 79 3.56 -15.50 -0.37
N SER A 80 2.24 -15.52 -0.52
CA SER A 80 1.48 -14.33 -0.87
C SER A 80 0.16 -14.24 -0.10
N TRP A 81 -0.21 -13.02 0.27
CA TRP A 81 -1.44 -12.71 0.97
C TRP A 81 -2.20 -11.63 0.21
N GLU A 82 -3.50 -11.86 0.05
CA GLU A 82 -4.38 -10.93 -0.63
C GLU A 82 -5.23 -10.17 0.38
N GLY A 83 -5.41 -8.90 0.10
CA GLY A 83 -6.31 -8.00 0.79
C GLY A 83 -7.05 -7.11 -0.19
N SER A 84 -7.88 -6.24 0.37
CA SER A 84 -8.55 -5.18 -0.35
C SER A 84 -8.22 -3.83 0.25
N TYR A 85 -8.40 -2.77 -0.54
CA TYR A 85 -8.28 -1.40 -0.06
C TYR A 85 -9.42 -0.53 -0.57
N THR A 86 -9.75 0.51 0.18
CA THR A 86 -10.71 1.53 -0.21
C THR A 86 -10.16 2.90 0.15
N LEU A 87 -10.11 3.81 -0.84
CA LEU A 87 -9.72 5.20 -0.62
C LEU A 87 -10.78 5.89 0.26
N GLN A 88 -10.35 6.48 1.37
CA GLN A 88 -11.20 7.20 2.31
C GLN A 88 -11.12 8.71 2.10
N LYS A 89 -9.91 9.23 1.87
CA LYS A 89 -9.65 10.65 1.68
C LYS A 89 -8.41 10.83 0.82
N SER A 90 -8.38 11.85 -0.02
CA SER A 90 -7.15 12.32 -0.67
C SER A 90 -7.11 13.83 -0.68
N ASP A 91 -5.92 14.39 -0.44
CA ASP A 91 -5.64 15.82 -0.56
C ASP A 91 -4.18 16.06 -1.01
N GLU A 92 -3.72 17.31 -0.91
CA GLU A 92 -2.37 17.72 -1.32
C GLU A 92 -1.23 17.16 -0.45
N ALA A 93 -1.55 16.59 0.72
CA ALA A 93 -0.58 16.04 1.66
C ALA A 93 -0.52 14.51 1.62
N ALA A 94 -1.67 13.83 1.48
CA ALA A 94 -1.72 12.38 1.48
C ALA A 94 -2.98 11.80 0.82
N ALA A 95 -2.92 10.51 0.52
CA ALA A 95 -4.09 9.66 0.30
C ALA A 95 -4.24 8.64 1.43
N ILE A 96 -5.40 8.64 2.08
CA ILE A 96 -5.74 7.78 3.21
C ILE A 96 -6.66 6.65 2.73
N TYR A 97 -6.32 5.42 3.09
CA TYR A 97 -7.02 4.21 2.73
C TYR A 97 -7.44 3.44 3.99
N SER A 98 -8.49 2.63 3.84
CA SER A 98 -8.75 1.48 4.71
C SER A 98 -8.25 0.24 3.98
N ILE A 99 -7.45 -0.60 4.63
CA ILE A 99 -6.92 -1.86 4.11
C ILE A 99 -7.50 -3.00 4.93
N THR A 100 -7.90 -4.09 4.26
CA THR A 100 -8.35 -5.33 4.91
C THR A 100 -7.58 -6.52 4.36
N VAL A 101 -7.02 -7.36 5.24
CA VAL A 101 -6.34 -8.63 4.89
C VAL A 101 -6.83 -9.69 5.87
N GLY A 102 -7.45 -10.77 5.37
CA GLY A 102 -8.16 -11.71 6.24
C GLY A 102 -9.27 -10.99 7.02
N ASP A 103 -9.30 -11.18 8.34
CA ASP A 103 -10.26 -10.54 9.26
C ASP A 103 -9.75 -9.22 9.87
N GLU A 104 -8.53 -8.80 9.51
CA GLU A 104 -7.90 -7.59 10.02
C GLU A 104 -8.18 -6.40 9.10
N THR A 105 -8.62 -5.29 9.68
CA THR A 105 -8.81 -4.01 8.97
C THR A 105 -8.05 -2.90 9.68
N GLY A 106 -7.34 -2.06 8.94
CA GLY A 106 -6.66 -0.93 9.53
C GLY A 106 -6.36 0.22 8.54
N PRO A 107 -5.95 1.38 9.08
CA PRO A 107 -5.69 2.56 8.28
C PRO A 107 -4.37 2.43 7.52
N ALA A 108 -4.31 3.09 6.36
CA ALA A 108 -3.10 3.27 5.60
C ALA A 108 -3.01 4.67 4.99
N ALA A 109 -1.79 5.16 4.79
CA ALA A 109 -1.52 6.45 4.20
C ALA A 109 -0.42 6.33 3.15
N VAL A 110 -0.67 6.90 1.98
CA VAL A 110 0.36 7.18 0.97
C VAL A 110 0.67 8.66 0.98
N SER A 111 1.95 9.01 1.13
CA SER A 111 2.42 10.41 1.17
C SER A 111 3.81 10.52 0.53
N ALA A 112 4.38 11.72 0.47
CA ALA A 112 5.78 11.92 0.11
C ALA A 112 6.64 12.14 1.35
N THR A 113 7.76 11.43 1.43
CA THR A 113 8.86 11.70 2.37
C THR A 113 9.96 12.44 1.63
N THR A 114 10.22 13.68 2.05
CA THR A 114 11.36 14.47 1.55
C THR A 114 12.59 14.16 2.41
N ARG A 115 13.63 13.65 1.77
CA ARG A 115 14.92 13.36 2.41
C ARG A 115 15.72 14.66 2.59
N GLN A 116 16.79 14.57 3.38
CA GLN A 116 17.65 15.72 3.69
C GLN A 116 18.30 16.34 2.45
N ASP A 117 18.54 15.55 1.40
CA ASP A 117 19.07 16.00 0.11
C ASP A 117 18.01 16.69 -0.80
N GLY A 118 16.77 16.82 -0.33
CA GLY A 118 15.66 17.40 -1.08
C GLY A 118 14.99 16.43 -2.05
N SER A 119 15.49 15.20 -2.20
CA SER A 119 14.79 14.16 -2.94
C SER A 119 13.50 13.77 -2.22
N ALA A 120 12.44 13.52 -2.98
CA ALA A 120 11.17 13.06 -2.43
C ALA A 120 10.83 11.68 -2.98
N GLU A 121 10.45 10.77 -2.09
CA GLU A 121 9.94 9.46 -2.45
C GLU A 121 8.55 9.26 -1.87
N GLN A 122 7.70 8.49 -2.56
CA GLN A 122 6.42 8.12 -1.97
C GLN A 122 6.62 6.98 -0.97
N THR A 123 5.90 7.09 0.14
CA THR A 123 5.89 6.12 1.22
C THR A 123 4.49 5.63 1.48
N LEU A 124 4.39 4.39 1.93
CA LEU A 124 3.16 3.77 2.40
C LEU A 124 3.37 3.37 3.86
N VAL A 125 2.52 3.90 4.74
CA VAL A 125 2.42 3.47 6.14
C VAL A 125 1.07 2.82 6.32
N LEU A 126 1.01 1.64 6.93
CA LEU A 126 -0.25 1.00 7.30
C LEU A 126 -0.17 0.33 8.65
N GLN A 127 -1.32 0.19 9.32
CA GLN A 127 -1.45 -0.56 10.56
C GLN A 127 -2.34 -1.77 10.35
N LEU A 128 -1.88 -2.95 10.77
CA LEU A 128 -2.61 -4.21 10.62
C LEU A 128 -2.13 -5.24 11.64
N GLY A 129 -3.03 -5.96 12.29
CA GLY A 129 -2.67 -7.08 13.19
C GLY A 129 -1.72 -6.73 14.33
N GLY A 130 -1.81 -5.51 14.87
CA GLY A 130 -0.91 -5.02 15.93
C GLY A 130 0.45 -4.51 15.45
N TYR A 131 0.66 -4.37 14.15
CA TYR A 131 1.91 -3.86 13.58
C TYR A 131 1.69 -2.55 12.82
N SER A 132 2.69 -1.68 12.85
CA SER A 132 2.87 -0.56 11.92
C SER A 132 3.91 -0.95 10.89
N LEU A 133 3.55 -0.95 9.62
CA LEU A 133 4.42 -1.31 8.50
C LEU A 133 4.73 -0.06 7.69
N TYR A 134 6.02 0.17 7.43
CA TYR A 134 6.51 1.28 6.62
C TYR A 134 7.17 0.74 5.35
N PHE A 135 6.71 1.24 4.21
CA PHE A 135 7.20 0.88 2.89
C PHE A 135 7.64 2.13 2.11
N THR A 136 8.60 1.93 1.21
CA THR A 136 8.96 2.89 0.16
C THR A 136 8.56 2.35 -1.20
N ALA A 137 8.27 3.24 -2.14
CA ALA A 137 8.10 2.86 -3.53
C ALA A 137 9.45 2.42 -4.11
N ALA A 138 9.50 1.26 -4.77
CA ALA A 138 10.68 0.84 -5.50
C ALA A 138 11.03 1.87 -6.58
N ALA A 139 12.32 2.18 -6.73
CA ALA A 139 12.80 2.98 -7.84
C ALA A 139 12.46 2.28 -9.16
N SER A 140 11.80 3.00 -10.06
CA SER A 140 11.48 2.61 -11.44
C SER A 140 12.66 2.85 -12.37
#